data_AF-D5P5C6-F1
#
_entry.id   AF-D5P5C6-F1
#
_cell.length_a   1.000
_cell.length_b   1.000
_cell.length_c   1.000
_cell.angle_alpha   90.00
_cell.angle_beta   90.00
_cell.angle_gamma   90.00
#
_symmetry.space_group_name_H-M   'P 1'
#
loop_
_entity.id
_entity.type
_entity.pdbx_description
1 polymer ?
#
loop_
_entity_poly.entity_id
_entity_poly.type
_entity_poly.pdbx_seq_one_letter_code
_entity_poly.pdbx_strand_id
1 'polypeptide(L)'
;MTPKLFADLGKTTMAITDAAEYAHLREVDLEALGVALEAIRRDIENSRGEQDRTYIQRAIAFQRGLDLAARLVIAASRSGPGWALGTAALATAKSIENMELGHNICHGQWDWMNDPEIHSSTWEWDMVGVSSQWRYAHNYRHHVFTNVIGEDDDLGYGIMRVTRDQQWRCSNLLQPLRSVLLAIMFEWGIALQGWESQQKRAAKSALTRALVQKVACQAGKDYLIFPALSLRRWRRTLTANAAANLLRNVWAYVVICCGRTHRSSRPTH
;
A
#
# COMPACT_ATOMS: atom_id res chain seq x y z
N MET A 1 -3.03 -3.26 -38.16
CA MET A 1 -2.39 -2.17 -37.37
C MET A 1 -0.94 -2.06 -37.82
N THR A 2 -0.43 -0.86 -38.08
CA THR A 2 0.80 -0.60 -38.84
C THR A 2 2.09 -0.89 -38.04
N PRO A 3 3.20 -1.30 -38.69
CA PRO A 3 4.51 -1.62 -38.08
C PRO A 3 5.16 -0.50 -37.25
N LYS A 4 4.62 0.72 -37.27
CA LYS A 4 5.13 1.86 -36.50
C LYS A 4 4.88 1.75 -35.00
N LEU A 5 3.89 0.97 -34.55
CA LEU A 5 3.62 0.83 -33.11
C LEU A 5 4.71 0.01 -32.38
N PHE A 6 5.33 -0.95 -33.08
CA PHE A 6 6.44 -1.75 -32.53
C PHE A 6 7.78 -1.00 -32.50
N ALA A 7 7.97 0.00 -33.37
CA ALA A 7 9.20 0.78 -33.42
C ALA A 7 9.37 1.73 -32.20
N ASP A 8 8.27 2.21 -31.62
CA ASP A 8 8.32 3.06 -30.42
C ASP A 8 8.44 2.24 -29.11
N LEU A 9 8.02 0.98 -29.10
CA LEU A 9 8.26 0.06 -27.97
C LEU A 9 9.74 -0.29 -27.79
N GLY A 10 10.57 -0.11 -28.82
CA GLY A 10 12.02 -0.34 -28.76
C GLY A 10 12.80 0.67 -27.90
N LYS A 11 12.15 1.71 -27.37
CA LYS A 11 12.76 2.67 -26.43
C LYS A 11 12.35 2.46 -24.97
N THR A 12 11.42 1.55 -24.70
CA THR A 12 11.00 1.23 -23.34
C THR A 12 11.84 0.07 -22.85
N THR A 13 12.95 0.38 -22.17
CA THR A 13 13.83 -0.64 -21.59
C THR A 13 13.06 -1.40 -20.51
N MET A 14 12.61 -2.62 -20.82
CA MET A 14 12.08 -3.54 -19.83
C MET A 14 13.19 -3.93 -18.85
N ALA A 15 12.85 -4.10 -17.57
CA ALA A 15 13.83 -4.42 -16.54
C ALA A 15 14.44 -5.84 -16.64
N ILE A 16 13.96 -6.69 -17.56
CA ILE A 16 14.39 -8.08 -17.70
C ILE A 16 15.13 -8.27 -19.02
N THR A 17 16.39 -8.70 -18.92
CA THR A 17 17.32 -8.91 -20.05
C THR A 17 16.94 -10.11 -20.94
N ASP A 18 16.09 -11.01 -20.45
CA ASP A 18 15.67 -12.27 -21.11
C ASP A 18 14.36 -12.15 -21.91
N ALA A 19 13.93 -10.94 -22.30
CA ALA A 19 12.71 -10.76 -23.09
C ALA A 19 12.69 -11.60 -24.39
N ALA A 20 13.87 -11.90 -24.95
CA ALA A 20 14.04 -12.76 -26.12
C ALA A 20 13.64 -14.23 -25.87
N GLU A 21 13.71 -14.73 -24.64
CA GLU A 21 13.32 -16.11 -24.29
C GLU A 21 11.80 -16.32 -24.43
N TYR A 22 11.00 -15.25 -24.25
CA TYR A 22 9.55 -15.25 -24.39
C TYR A 22 9.06 -14.89 -25.80
N ALA A 23 9.96 -14.56 -26.73
CA ALA A 23 9.64 -14.16 -28.10
C ALA A 23 9.21 -15.33 -29.02
N HIS A 24 9.03 -16.54 -28.47
CA HIS A 24 8.61 -17.74 -29.21
C HIS A 24 7.09 -17.88 -29.35
N LEU A 25 6.30 -17.07 -28.64
CA LEU A 25 4.84 -17.11 -28.72
C LEU A 25 4.36 -16.49 -30.03
N ARG A 26 3.53 -17.22 -30.78
CA ARG A 26 2.90 -16.72 -31.99
C ARG A 26 1.65 -15.91 -31.62
N GLU A 27 1.19 -15.08 -32.55
CA GLU A 27 -0.02 -14.25 -32.35
C GLU A 27 -1.24 -15.09 -31.94
N VAL A 28 -1.42 -16.28 -32.52
CA VAL A 28 -2.49 -17.22 -32.14
C VAL A 28 -2.38 -17.72 -30.70
N ASP A 29 -1.15 -17.92 -30.19
CA ASP A 29 -0.92 -18.38 -28.83
C ASP A 29 -1.24 -17.24 -27.84
N LEU A 30 -0.96 -15.99 -28.21
CA LEU A 30 -1.30 -14.79 -27.44
C LEU A 30 -2.82 -14.54 -27.41
N GLU A 31 -3.52 -14.67 -28.55
CA GLU A 31 -4.97 -14.55 -28.60
C GLU A 31 -5.67 -15.61 -27.77
N ALA A 32 -5.23 -16.88 -27.88
CA ALA A 32 -5.76 -17.97 -27.07
C ALA A 32 -5.56 -17.73 -25.57
N LEU A 33 -4.38 -17.23 -25.17
CA LEU A 33 -4.12 -16.82 -23.78
C LEU A 33 -5.05 -15.68 -23.34
N GLY A 34 -5.26 -14.67 -24.19
CA GLY A 34 -6.17 -13.57 -23.92
C GLY A 34 -7.61 -14.03 -23.67
N VAL A 35 -8.12 -14.94 -24.52
CA VAL A 35 -9.45 -15.55 -24.34
C VAL A 35 -9.53 -16.35 -23.02
N ALA A 36 -8.49 -17.10 -22.68
CA ALA A 36 -8.47 -17.88 -21.44
C ALA A 36 -8.46 -16.97 -20.19
N LEU A 37 -7.66 -15.90 -20.20
CA LEU A 37 -7.64 -14.92 -19.11
C LEU A 37 -8.97 -14.18 -18.97
N GLU A 38 -9.61 -13.84 -20.09
CA GLU A 38 -10.93 -13.21 -20.12
C GLU A 38 -12.02 -14.15 -19.58
N ALA A 39 -11.96 -15.44 -19.88
CA ALA A 39 -12.86 -16.43 -19.32
C ALA A 39 -12.71 -16.51 -17.79
N ILE A 40 -11.47 -16.59 -17.28
CA ILE A 40 -11.20 -16.56 -15.83
C ILE A 40 -11.71 -15.27 -15.19
N ARG A 41 -11.49 -14.11 -15.83
CA ARG A 41 -11.99 -12.82 -15.34
C ARG A 41 -13.51 -12.85 -15.18
N ARG A 42 -14.23 -13.32 -16.20
CA ARG A 42 -15.69 -13.44 -16.17
C ARG A 42 -16.17 -14.39 -15.09
N ASP A 43 -15.53 -15.55 -14.94
CA ASP A 43 -15.90 -16.52 -13.91
C ASP A 43 -15.76 -15.93 -12.51
N ILE A 44 -14.66 -15.22 -12.24
CA ILE A 44 -14.43 -14.54 -10.97
C ILE A 44 -15.45 -13.41 -10.77
N GLU A 45 -15.69 -12.57 -11.77
CA GLU A 45 -16.66 -11.48 -11.68
C GLU A 45 -18.08 -11.98 -11.45
N ASN A 46 -18.46 -13.07 -12.11
CA ASN A 46 -19.77 -13.70 -11.94
C ASN A 46 -19.93 -14.42 -10.60
N SER A 47 -18.83 -14.86 -9.99
CA SER A 47 -18.85 -15.48 -8.66
C SER A 47 -19.04 -14.48 -7.51
N ARG A 48 -18.75 -13.19 -7.75
CA ARG A 48 -18.89 -12.13 -6.74
C ARG A 48 -20.36 -11.91 -6.41
N GLY A 49 -20.66 -11.73 -5.14
CA GLY A 49 -22.04 -11.46 -4.74
C GLY A 49 -22.22 -11.12 -3.26
N GLU A 50 -23.37 -11.51 -2.73
CA GLU A 50 -23.80 -11.12 -1.39
C GLU A 50 -22.86 -11.62 -0.28
N GLN A 51 -22.19 -12.76 -0.49
CA GLN A 51 -21.21 -13.28 0.47
C GLN A 51 -20.00 -12.36 0.60
N ASP A 52 -19.45 -11.87 -0.52
CA ASP A 52 -18.32 -10.94 -0.54
C ASP A 52 -18.72 -9.58 0.05
N ARG A 53 -19.93 -9.09 -0.29
CA ARG A 53 -20.50 -7.88 0.30
C ARG A 53 -20.62 -7.99 1.82
N THR A 54 -21.19 -9.09 2.29
CA THR A 54 -21.33 -9.38 3.72
C THR A 54 -19.96 -9.45 4.41
N TYR A 55 -18.96 -10.05 3.75
CA TYR A 55 -17.60 -10.11 4.25
C TYR A 55 -17.02 -8.72 4.50
N ILE A 56 -17.01 -7.85 3.49
CA ILE A 56 -16.38 -6.52 3.62
C ILE A 56 -17.11 -5.66 4.65
N GLN A 57 -18.44 -5.72 4.71
CA GLN A 57 -19.23 -5.01 5.71
C GLN A 57 -18.90 -5.50 7.14
N ARG A 58 -18.76 -6.82 7.33
CA ARG A 58 -18.35 -7.40 8.62
C ARG A 58 -16.91 -7.05 8.97
N ALA A 59 -16.00 -7.04 8.01
CA ALA A 59 -14.60 -6.65 8.22
C ALA A 59 -14.50 -5.19 8.68
N ILE A 60 -15.25 -4.27 8.05
CA ILE A 60 -15.37 -2.87 8.46
C ILE A 60 -15.95 -2.76 9.87
N ALA A 61 -17.06 -3.45 10.16
CA ALA A 61 -17.69 -3.42 11.48
C ALA A 61 -16.76 -3.96 12.58
N PHE A 62 -16.05 -5.07 12.31
CA PHE A 62 -15.08 -5.66 13.22
C PHE A 62 -13.91 -4.71 13.48
N GLN A 63 -13.34 -4.13 12.42
CA GLN A 63 -12.24 -3.17 12.53
C GLN A 63 -12.65 -1.96 13.39
N ARG A 64 -13.80 -1.34 13.11
CA ARG A 64 -14.31 -0.17 13.84
C ARG A 64 -14.62 -0.50 15.30
N GLY A 65 -15.23 -1.66 15.54
CA GLY A 65 -15.49 -2.18 16.87
C GLY A 65 -14.21 -2.42 17.68
N LEU A 66 -13.18 -2.99 17.03
CA LEU A 66 -11.88 -3.26 17.64
C LEU A 66 -11.14 -1.95 17.97
N ASP A 67 -11.13 -0.96 17.06
CA ASP A 67 -10.53 0.35 17.30
C ASP A 67 -11.18 1.04 18.51
N LEU A 68 -12.51 1.08 18.55
CA LEU A 68 -13.24 1.67 19.67
C LEU A 68 -12.96 0.94 20.98
N ALA A 69 -13.05 -0.39 20.99
CA ALA A 69 -12.79 -1.21 22.19
C ALA A 69 -11.36 -1.00 22.69
N ALA A 70 -10.37 -0.98 21.79
CA ALA A 70 -8.98 -0.72 22.12
C ALA A 70 -8.79 0.64 22.79
N ARG A 71 -9.41 1.70 22.25
CA ARG A 71 -9.37 3.05 22.83
C ARG A 71 -10.02 3.11 24.21
N LEU A 72 -11.15 2.44 24.40
CA LEU A 72 -11.80 2.34 25.70
C LEU A 72 -10.91 1.62 26.72
N VAL A 73 -10.25 0.53 26.33
CA VAL A 73 -9.30 -0.19 27.19
C VAL A 73 -8.12 0.72 27.57
N ILE A 74 -7.54 1.46 26.62
CA ILE A 74 -6.44 2.41 26.87
C ILE A 74 -6.88 3.51 27.85
N ALA A 75 -8.07 4.07 27.67
CA ALA A 75 -8.57 5.16 28.51
C ALA A 75 -8.96 4.67 29.92
N ALA A 76 -9.65 3.53 30.02
CA ALA A 76 -10.19 3.03 31.29
C ALA A 76 -9.12 2.30 32.14
N SER A 77 -8.22 1.54 31.52
CA SER A 77 -7.23 0.75 32.25
C SER A 77 -6.20 1.62 32.97
N ARG A 78 -5.86 1.22 34.20
CA ARG A 78 -4.79 1.82 35.03
C ARG A 78 -3.51 0.99 35.04
N SER A 79 -3.56 -0.26 34.61
CA SER A 79 -2.41 -1.17 34.65
C SER A 79 -1.54 -1.01 33.40
N GLY A 80 -0.25 -1.35 33.52
CA GLY A 80 0.65 -1.48 32.37
C GLY A 80 0.17 -2.55 31.38
N PRO A 81 -0.22 -3.76 31.84
CA PRO A 81 -0.77 -4.80 30.96
C PRO A 81 -2.02 -4.37 30.19
N GLY A 82 -2.95 -3.63 30.80
CA GLY A 82 -4.13 -3.17 30.06
C GLY A 82 -3.80 -2.08 29.03
N TRP A 83 -2.81 -1.24 29.29
CA TRP A 83 -2.28 -0.34 28.25
C TRP A 83 -1.66 -1.12 27.10
N ALA A 84 -0.87 -2.15 27.38
CA ALA A 84 -0.25 -2.99 26.35
C ALA A 84 -1.29 -3.74 25.52
N LEU A 85 -2.30 -4.35 26.17
CA LEU A 85 -3.40 -5.04 25.49
C LEU A 85 -4.20 -4.08 24.59
N GLY A 86 -4.57 -2.90 25.11
CA GLY A 86 -5.28 -1.90 24.34
C GLY A 86 -4.45 -1.36 23.17
N THR A 87 -3.14 -1.16 23.37
CA THR A 87 -2.22 -0.72 22.31
C THR A 87 -2.05 -1.78 21.23
N ALA A 88 -1.93 -3.06 21.61
CA ALA A 88 -1.87 -4.18 20.68
C ALA A 88 -3.17 -4.30 19.86
N ALA A 89 -4.33 -4.25 20.52
CA ALA A 89 -5.63 -4.25 19.84
C ALA A 89 -5.78 -3.06 18.88
N LEU A 90 -5.34 -1.87 19.29
CA LEU A 90 -5.35 -0.68 18.43
C LEU A 90 -4.42 -0.85 17.23
N ALA A 91 -3.21 -1.40 17.43
CA ALA A 91 -2.29 -1.71 16.34
C ALA A 91 -2.91 -2.70 15.35
N THR A 92 -3.57 -3.76 15.84
CA THR A 92 -4.30 -4.72 15.01
C THR A 92 -5.43 -4.05 14.23
N ALA A 93 -6.25 -3.20 14.87
CA ALA A 93 -7.32 -2.48 14.19
C ALA A 93 -6.78 -1.55 13.08
N LYS A 94 -5.67 -0.85 13.33
CA LYS A 94 -5.01 0.01 12.33
C LYS A 94 -4.38 -0.80 11.21
N SER A 95 -3.83 -1.99 11.50
CA SER A 95 -3.30 -2.90 10.47
C SER A 95 -4.40 -3.48 9.56
N ILE A 96 -5.55 -3.85 10.13
CA ILE A 96 -6.72 -4.30 9.36
C ILE A 96 -7.24 -3.16 8.49
N GLU A 97 -7.43 -1.96 9.06
CA GLU A 97 -7.83 -0.78 8.28
C GLU A 97 -6.84 -0.49 7.16
N ASN A 98 -5.55 -0.72 7.38
CA ASN A 98 -4.55 -0.40 6.38
C ASN A 98 -4.47 -1.42 5.23
N MET A 99 -4.33 -2.71 5.56
CA MET A 99 -4.01 -3.76 4.58
C MET A 99 -5.23 -4.54 4.09
N GLU A 100 -6.24 -4.74 4.93
CA GLU A 100 -7.45 -5.48 4.56
C GLU A 100 -8.51 -4.56 3.95
N LEU A 101 -8.68 -3.35 4.50
CA LEU A 101 -9.69 -2.41 4.07
C LEU A 101 -9.11 -1.38 3.09
N GLY A 102 -8.33 -0.43 3.58
CA GLY A 102 -7.83 0.71 2.81
C GLY A 102 -7.06 0.32 1.56
N HIS A 103 -6.13 -0.63 1.65
CA HIS A 103 -5.39 -1.12 0.49
C HIS A 103 -6.31 -1.73 -0.57
N ASN A 104 -7.16 -2.69 -0.20
CA ASN A 104 -8.02 -3.43 -1.12
C ASN A 104 -9.13 -2.54 -1.72
N ILE A 105 -9.74 -1.66 -0.91
CA ILE A 105 -10.74 -0.70 -1.39
C ILE A 105 -10.09 0.31 -2.33
N CYS A 106 -8.92 0.86 -2.00
CA CYS A 106 -8.21 1.78 -2.89
C CYS A 106 -7.74 1.10 -4.20
N HIS A 107 -7.52 -0.22 -4.20
CA HIS A 107 -7.31 -1.01 -5.42
C HIS A 107 -8.54 -1.16 -6.30
N GLY A 108 -9.73 -0.81 -5.81
CA GLY A 108 -10.98 -0.98 -6.52
C GLY A 108 -11.54 -2.40 -6.46
N GLN A 109 -11.06 -3.24 -5.53
CA GLN A 109 -11.55 -4.61 -5.34
C GLN A 109 -13.06 -4.68 -5.13
N TRP A 110 -13.64 -3.62 -4.56
CA TRP A 110 -15.02 -3.52 -4.11
C TRP A 110 -15.89 -2.60 -4.98
N ASP A 111 -15.34 -1.94 -6.00
CA ASP A 111 -16.04 -0.93 -6.80
C ASP A 111 -17.24 -1.51 -7.57
N TRP A 112 -17.22 -2.82 -7.85
CA TRP A 112 -18.35 -3.53 -8.47
C TRP A 112 -19.65 -3.47 -7.67
N MET A 113 -19.57 -3.24 -6.35
CA MET A 113 -20.75 -3.07 -5.50
C MET A 113 -21.48 -1.75 -5.75
N ASN A 114 -20.83 -0.78 -6.40
CA ASN A 114 -21.33 0.58 -6.59
C ASN A 114 -21.82 1.23 -5.26
N ASP A 115 -21.14 0.89 -4.16
CA ASP A 115 -21.43 1.41 -2.83
C ASP A 115 -20.63 2.69 -2.61
N PRO A 116 -21.26 3.86 -2.39
CA PRO A 116 -20.54 5.13 -2.28
C PRO A 116 -19.64 5.21 -1.04
N GLU A 117 -19.91 4.40 0.00
CA GLU A 117 -19.05 4.35 1.19
C GLU A 117 -17.88 3.38 1.01
N ILE A 118 -18.02 2.36 0.16
CA ILE A 118 -16.98 1.32 -0.06
C ILE A 118 -16.53 1.38 -1.52
N HIS A 119 -15.85 2.48 -1.88
CA HIS A 119 -15.38 2.72 -3.24
C HIS A 119 -13.97 3.33 -3.25
N SER A 120 -13.15 2.95 -4.23
CA SER A 120 -11.77 3.43 -4.39
C SER A 120 -11.65 4.95 -4.53
N SER A 121 -12.71 5.61 -5.00
CA SER A 121 -12.75 7.07 -5.18
C SER A 121 -13.15 7.86 -3.95
N THR A 122 -13.78 7.22 -2.96
CA THR A 122 -14.33 7.88 -1.78
C THR A 122 -13.68 7.42 -0.48
N TRP A 123 -13.12 6.19 -0.43
CA TRP A 123 -12.46 5.67 0.76
C TRP A 123 -11.15 6.39 1.04
N GLU A 124 -11.08 7.03 2.21
CA GLU A 124 -9.86 7.64 2.72
C GLU A 124 -9.28 6.81 3.87
N TRP A 125 -8.30 5.97 3.54
CA TRP A 125 -7.62 5.09 4.50
C TRP A 125 -6.92 5.81 5.67
N ASP A 126 -6.69 5.06 6.74
CA ASP A 126 -6.00 5.52 7.95
C ASP A 126 -4.46 5.54 7.81
N MET A 127 -3.97 6.35 6.86
CA MET A 127 -2.55 6.66 6.65
C MET A 127 -2.33 8.15 6.41
N VAL A 128 -1.07 8.59 6.47
CA VAL A 128 -0.64 9.94 6.10
C VAL A 128 -0.75 10.21 4.59
N GLY A 129 -0.53 9.19 3.74
CA GLY A 129 -0.67 9.34 2.30
C GLY A 129 -2.10 9.63 1.86
N VAL A 130 -2.29 10.52 0.88
CA VAL A 130 -3.61 10.79 0.29
C VAL A 130 -4.00 9.62 -0.60
N SER A 131 -5.21 9.05 -0.41
CA SER A 131 -5.62 7.84 -1.14
C SER A 131 -5.57 8.01 -2.66
N SER A 132 -5.99 9.17 -3.17
CA SER A 132 -6.00 9.48 -4.61
C SER A 132 -4.59 9.60 -5.20
N GLN A 133 -3.63 10.12 -4.44
CA GLN A 133 -2.22 10.17 -4.85
C GLN A 133 -1.63 8.77 -4.87
N TRP A 134 -1.91 7.97 -3.84
CA TRP A 134 -1.49 6.58 -3.78
C TRP A 134 -2.08 5.73 -4.91
N ARG A 135 -3.37 5.86 -5.21
CA ARG A 135 -4.03 5.13 -6.32
C ARG A 135 -3.36 5.38 -7.65
N TYR A 136 -2.91 6.59 -7.91
CA TYR A 136 -2.17 6.86 -9.14
C TYR A 136 -0.75 6.29 -9.10
N ALA A 137 0.00 6.53 -8.02
CA ALA A 137 1.35 6.03 -7.88
C ALA A 137 1.39 4.49 -7.95
N HIS A 138 0.42 3.84 -7.33
CA HIS A 138 0.41 2.41 -7.15
C HIS A 138 -0.43 1.70 -8.23
N ASN A 139 -1.70 2.05 -8.44
CA ASN A 139 -2.53 1.32 -9.40
C ASN A 139 -2.14 1.65 -10.84
N TYR A 140 -1.84 2.92 -11.14
CA TYR A 140 -1.45 3.31 -12.50
C TYR A 140 0.05 3.11 -12.73
N ARG A 141 0.92 3.80 -11.99
CA ARG A 141 2.36 3.71 -12.27
C ARG A 141 2.96 2.35 -11.92
N HIS A 142 2.66 1.81 -10.75
CA HIS A 142 3.26 0.55 -10.34
C HIS A 142 2.61 -0.69 -10.97
N HIS A 143 1.27 -0.81 -11.00
CA HIS A 143 0.60 -2.02 -11.51
C HIS A 143 0.40 -2.06 -13.04
N VAL A 144 0.20 -0.92 -13.72
CA VAL A 144 0.11 -0.92 -15.20
C VAL A 144 1.49 -1.01 -15.85
N PHE A 145 2.48 -0.34 -15.27
CA PHE A 145 3.85 -0.29 -15.80
C PHE A 145 4.85 -1.08 -14.95
N THR A 146 4.38 -2.15 -14.28
CA THR A 146 5.28 -3.04 -13.51
C THR A 146 6.43 -3.50 -14.40
N ASN A 147 7.66 -3.47 -13.89
CA ASN A 147 8.85 -3.88 -14.66
C ASN A 147 9.28 -2.96 -15.81
N VAL A 148 8.71 -1.76 -15.91
CA VAL A 148 9.13 -0.74 -16.88
C VAL A 148 10.05 0.28 -16.22
N ILE A 149 11.31 0.34 -16.68
CA ILE A 149 12.31 1.27 -16.13
C ILE A 149 11.86 2.72 -16.38
N GLY A 150 11.89 3.54 -15.33
CA GLY A 150 11.51 4.95 -15.39
C GLY A 150 10.01 5.21 -15.23
N GLU A 151 9.17 4.17 -15.30
CA GLU A 151 7.73 4.24 -15.00
C GLU A 151 7.37 3.58 -13.67
N ASP A 152 8.00 2.45 -13.34
CA ASP A 152 7.89 1.82 -12.01
C ASP A 152 9.02 2.29 -11.10
N ASP A 153 8.67 3.14 -10.12
CA ASP A 153 9.64 3.69 -9.17
C ASP A 153 10.24 2.61 -8.24
N ASP A 154 9.56 1.46 -8.11
CA ASP A 154 10.01 0.35 -7.27
C ASP A 154 11.26 -0.36 -7.85
N LEU A 155 11.60 -0.16 -9.12
CA LEU A 155 12.71 -0.82 -9.80
C LEU A 155 13.96 0.04 -10.00
N GLY A 156 13.88 1.32 -9.65
CA GLY A 156 14.91 2.29 -10.05
C GLY A 156 15.38 3.26 -8.98
N TYR A 157 14.58 3.56 -7.95
CA TYR A 157 14.86 4.70 -7.09
C TYR A 157 15.24 4.32 -5.64
N GLY A 158 16.51 3.90 -5.51
CA GLY A 158 17.46 4.62 -4.66
C GLY A 158 17.70 4.16 -3.22
N ILE A 159 16.74 3.52 -2.54
CA ILE A 159 16.93 3.18 -1.10
C ILE A 159 17.52 1.78 -0.92
N MET A 160 17.01 0.81 -1.67
CA MET A 160 17.45 -0.59 -1.61
C MET A 160 17.69 -1.14 -3.01
N ARG A 161 18.60 -2.11 -3.08
CA ARG A 161 18.86 -2.88 -4.30
C ARG A 161 17.88 -4.05 -4.34
N VAL A 162 17.03 -4.06 -5.36
CA VAL A 162 15.90 -4.99 -5.48
C VAL A 162 15.98 -5.90 -6.71
N THR A 163 16.64 -5.47 -7.78
CA THR A 163 16.91 -6.30 -8.96
C THR A 163 18.39 -6.71 -9.06
N ARG A 164 18.66 -7.79 -9.80
CA ARG A 164 20.01 -8.25 -10.14
C ARG A 164 20.74 -7.25 -11.03
N ASP A 165 20.02 -6.55 -11.90
CA ASP A 165 20.56 -5.64 -12.91
C ASP A 165 21.06 -4.31 -12.32
N GLN A 166 20.67 -4.01 -11.07
CA GLN A 166 21.24 -2.90 -10.32
C GLN A 166 22.66 -3.27 -9.87
N GLN A 167 23.66 -2.47 -10.27
CA GLN A 167 25.04 -2.66 -9.83
C GLN A 167 25.15 -2.56 -8.30
N TRP A 168 25.90 -3.50 -7.71
CA TRP A 168 26.20 -3.45 -6.29
C TRP A 168 27.19 -2.31 -5.98
N ARG A 169 26.97 -1.61 -4.86
CA ARG A 169 27.82 -0.54 -4.35
C ARG A 169 28.08 -0.78 -2.86
N CYS A 170 29.20 -0.33 -2.29
CA CYS A 170 29.50 -0.54 -0.86
C CYS A 170 28.41 -0.02 0.09
N SER A 171 27.69 1.05 -0.30
CA SER A 171 26.57 1.58 0.48
C SER A 171 25.40 0.58 0.63
N ASN A 172 25.35 -0.48 -0.18
CA ASN A 172 24.38 -1.57 -0.08
C ASN A 172 24.54 -2.40 1.20
N LEU A 173 25.68 -2.33 1.89
CA LEU A 173 25.85 -2.93 3.22
C LEU A 173 24.93 -2.29 4.26
N LEU A 174 24.51 -1.03 4.06
CA LEU A 174 23.57 -0.32 4.94
C LEU A 174 22.10 -0.65 4.65
N GLN A 175 21.79 -1.51 3.68
CA GLN A 175 20.41 -1.86 3.33
C GLN A 175 19.58 -2.42 4.49
N PRO A 176 20.10 -3.29 5.38
CA PRO A 176 19.33 -3.74 6.54
C PRO A 176 18.90 -2.56 7.43
N LEU A 177 19.79 -1.58 7.64
CA LEU A 177 19.46 -0.38 8.41
C LEU A 177 18.45 0.51 7.68
N ARG A 178 18.58 0.67 6.36
CA ARG A 178 17.60 1.38 5.54
C ARG A 178 16.23 0.69 5.56
N SER A 179 16.21 -0.65 5.58
CA SER A 179 14.99 -1.45 5.70
C SER A 179 14.27 -1.19 7.01
N VAL A 180 15.00 -1.15 8.13
CA VAL A 180 14.43 -0.82 9.45
C VAL A 180 13.89 0.61 9.46
N LEU A 181 14.64 1.57 8.92
CA LEU A 181 14.18 2.96 8.84
C LEU A 181 12.92 3.10 7.98
N LEU A 182 12.88 2.41 6.83
CA LEU A 182 11.70 2.35 5.97
C LEU A 182 10.51 1.71 6.70
N ALA A 183 10.72 0.64 7.45
CA ALA A 183 9.67 -0.01 8.22
C ALA A 183 9.06 0.94 9.27
N ILE A 184 9.89 1.75 9.93
CA ILE A 184 9.44 2.74 10.93
C ILE A 184 8.69 3.90 10.25
N MET A 185 9.22 4.39 9.13
CA MET A 185 8.73 5.57 8.41
C MET A 185 7.77 5.23 7.26
N PHE A 186 7.24 4.01 7.23
CA PHE A 186 6.61 3.44 6.04
C PHE A 186 5.52 4.34 5.43
N GLU A 187 4.63 4.85 6.26
CA GLU A 187 3.55 5.72 5.79
C GLU A 187 4.00 7.04 5.19
N TRP A 188 5.12 7.57 5.65
CA TRP A 188 5.71 8.80 5.14
C TRP A 188 6.38 8.53 3.79
N GLY A 189 6.99 7.36 3.62
CA GLY A 189 7.49 6.89 2.33
C GLY A 189 6.36 6.79 1.30
N ILE A 190 5.24 6.17 1.67
CA ILE A 190 4.04 6.06 0.83
C ILE A 190 3.47 7.44 0.48
N ALA A 191 3.39 8.35 1.45
CA ALA A 191 2.92 9.71 1.22
C ALA A 191 3.83 10.49 0.26
N LEU A 192 5.14 10.37 0.44
CA LEU A 192 6.12 11.03 -0.41
C LEU A 192 6.08 10.47 -1.85
N GLN A 193 6.08 9.15 -2.02
CA GLN A 193 5.99 8.51 -3.34
C GLN A 193 4.69 8.89 -4.06
N GLY A 194 3.56 8.89 -3.34
CA GLY A 194 2.27 9.36 -3.85
C GLY A 194 2.35 10.79 -4.36
N TRP A 195 2.93 11.69 -3.57
CA TRP A 195 3.10 13.09 -3.94
C TRP A 195 4.06 13.26 -5.13
N GLU A 196 5.21 12.58 -5.12
CA GLU A 196 6.23 12.67 -6.17
C GLU A 196 5.71 12.20 -7.53
N SER A 197 4.95 11.10 -7.55
CA SER A 197 4.39 10.50 -8.76
C SER A 197 3.48 11.46 -9.54
N GLN A 198 2.85 12.41 -8.86
CA GLN A 198 1.85 13.31 -9.42
C GLN A 198 2.41 14.68 -9.83
N GLN A 199 3.68 15.00 -9.51
CA GLN A 199 4.24 16.33 -9.73
C GLN A 199 4.22 16.79 -11.18
N LYS A 200 4.25 15.85 -12.14
CA LYS A 200 4.19 16.16 -13.58
C LYS A 200 2.76 16.36 -14.10
N ARG A 201 1.74 16.03 -13.31
CA ARG A 201 0.32 15.97 -13.74
C ARG A 201 -0.57 17.00 -13.06
N ALA A 202 -0.18 17.45 -11.88
CA ALA A 202 -0.97 18.40 -11.10
C ALA A 202 -0.09 19.51 -10.53
N ALA A 203 -0.70 20.66 -10.27
CA ALA A 203 -0.01 21.77 -9.65
C ALA A 203 0.54 21.35 -8.28
N LYS A 204 1.85 21.57 -8.08
CA LYS A 204 2.56 21.25 -6.84
C LYS A 204 1.85 21.83 -5.60
N SER A 205 1.31 23.05 -5.71
CA SER A 205 0.56 23.71 -4.64
C SER A 205 -0.71 22.95 -4.23
N ALA A 206 -1.44 22.36 -5.18
CA ALA A 206 -2.64 21.58 -4.92
C ALA A 206 -2.28 20.23 -4.26
N LEU A 207 -1.26 19.54 -4.78
CA LEU A 207 -0.77 18.27 -4.21
C LEU A 207 -0.27 18.44 -2.78
N THR A 208 0.54 19.47 -2.54
CA THR A 208 1.05 19.79 -1.20
C THR A 208 -0.08 20.19 -0.26
N ARG A 209 -1.08 20.96 -0.72
CA ARG A 209 -2.23 21.32 0.11
C ARG A 209 -3.03 20.08 0.54
N ALA A 210 -3.33 19.17 -0.40
CA ALA A 210 -4.04 17.94 -0.10
C ALA A 210 -3.27 17.07 0.92
N LEU A 211 -1.95 16.91 0.72
CA LEU A 211 -1.11 16.16 1.65
C LEU A 211 -1.05 16.82 3.03
N VAL A 212 -0.84 18.14 3.11
CA VAL A 212 -0.81 18.87 4.40
C VAL A 212 -2.16 18.76 5.11
N GLN A 213 -3.28 18.87 4.39
CA GLN A 213 -4.60 18.69 4.98
C GLN A 213 -4.77 17.27 5.52
N LYS A 214 -4.37 16.24 4.77
CA LYS A 214 -4.41 14.84 5.22
C LYS A 214 -3.53 14.64 6.47
N VAL A 215 -2.28 15.11 6.45
CA VAL A 215 -1.36 15.07 7.59
C VAL A 215 -1.97 15.76 8.81
N ALA A 216 -2.51 16.96 8.65
CA ALA A 216 -3.10 17.73 9.74
C ALA A 216 -4.33 17.02 10.34
N CYS A 217 -5.21 16.46 9.50
CA CYS A 217 -6.34 15.66 9.95
C CYS A 217 -5.89 14.41 10.73
N GLN A 218 -4.92 13.66 10.22
CA GLN A 218 -4.42 12.46 10.89
C GLN A 218 -3.69 12.79 12.21
N ALA A 219 -2.81 13.78 12.19
CA ALA A 219 -2.07 14.21 13.36
C ALA A 219 -2.99 14.82 14.42
N GLY A 220 -3.96 15.63 14.00
CA GLY A 220 -5.00 16.18 14.87
C GLY A 220 -5.84 15.08 15.51
N LYS A 221 -6.27 14.09 14.73
CA LYS A 221 -7.01 12.93 15.25
C LYS A 221 -6.20 12.14 16.29
N ASP A 222 -5.02 11.65 15.91
CA ASP A 222 -4.25 10.69 16.71
C ASP A 222 -3.46 11.35 17.85
N TYR A 223 -3.02 12.60 17.71
CA TYR A 223 -2.13 13.24 18.70
C TYR A 223 -2.76 14.42 19.45
N LEU A 224 -3.95 14.89 19.05
CA LEU A 224 -4.67 15.94 19.74
C LEU A 224 -6.04 15.47 20.25
N ILE A 225 -6.95 15.07 19.37
CA ILE A 225 -8.34 14.75 19.71
C ILE A 225 -8.43 13.55 20.67
N PHE A 226 -7.91 12.38 20.28
CA PHE A 226 -8.01 11.19 21.13
C PHE A 226 -7.28 11.34 22.48
N PRO A 227 -6.06 11.91 22.54
CA PRO A 227 -5.45 12.25 23.82
C PRO A 227 -6.29 13.22 24.66
N ALA A 228 -6.84 14.29 24.06
CA ALA A 228 -7.68 15.25 24.76
C ALA A 228 -8.95 14.61 25.35
N LEU A 229 -9.60 13.71 24.61
CA LEU A 229 -10.75 12.93 25.08
C LEU A 229 -10.41 12.04 26.29
N SER A 230 -9.13 11.71 26.49
CA SER A 230 -8.66 10.92 27.64
C SER A 230 -8.34 11.76 28.88
N LEU A 231 -8.57 13.08 28.83
CA LEU A 231 -8.41 14.03 29.94
C LEU A 231 -7.07 13.87 30.66
N ARG A 232 -7.10 13.55 31.97
CA ARG A 232 -5.91 13.37 32.83
C ARG A 232 -4.98 12.25 32.35
N ARG A 233 -5.44 11.36 31.47
CA ARG A 233 -4.68 10.23 30.93
C ARG A 233 -4.21 10.44 29.49
N TRP A 234 -4.25 11.68 28.98
CA TRP A 234 -3.83 12.01 27.61
C TRP A 234 -2.46 11.43 27.23
N ARG A 235 -1.48 11.40 28.15
CA ARG A 235 -0.15 10.84 27.89
C ARG A 235 -0.18 9.36 27.51
N ARG A 236 -1.04 8.56 28.16
CA ARG A 236 -1.18 7.13 27.86
C ARG A 236 -1.78 6.90 26.48
N THR A 237 -2.78 7.70 26.13
CA THR A 237 -3.42 7.62 24.82
C THR A 237 -2.49 8.09 23.72
N LEU A 238 -1.72 9.15 23.97
CA LEU A 238 -0.69 9.63 23.05
C LEU A 238 0.35 8.54 22.78
N THR A 239 0.92 7.91 23.83
CA THR A 239 1.94 6.87 23.65
C THR A 239 1.37 5.61 23.02
N ALA A 240 0.11 5.24 23.33
CA ALA A 240 -0.56 4.11 22.69
C ALA A 240 -0.79 4.36 21.19
N ASN A 241 -1.26 5.56 20.82
CA ASN A 241 -1.47 5.92 19.42
C ASN A 241 -0.14 5.94 18.64
N ALA A 242 0.93 6.48 19.22
CA ALA A 242 2.26 6.46 18.61
C ALA A 242 2.77 5.03 18.41
N ALA A 243 2.66 4.18 19.43
CA ALA A 243 3.07 2.79 19.36
C ALA A 243 2.23 1.98 18.35
N ALA A 244 0.90 2.18 18.32
CA ALA A 244 0.03 1.52 17.37
C ALA A 244 0.31 1.93 15.91
N ASN A 245 0.59 3.21 15.65
CA ASN A 245 1.01 3.67 14.33
C ASN A 245 2.36 3.07 13.92
N LEU A 246 3.33 3.02 14.83
CA LEU A 246 4.62 2.37 14.58
C LEU A 246 4.47 0.88 14.25
N LEU A 247 3.69 0.14 15.05
CA LEU A 247 3.44 -1.27 14.83
C LEU A 247 2.74 -1.52 13.49
N ARG A 248 1.76 -0.69 13.12
CA ARG A 248 1.12 -0.75 11.81
C ARG A 248 2.09 -0.47 10.67
N ASN A 249 2.98 0.53 10.79
CA ASN A 249 4.00 0.81 9.76
C ASN A 249 4.92 -0.39 9.55
N VAL A 250 5.43 -0.97 10.65
CA VAL A 250 6.30 -2.16 10.59
C VAL A 250 5.57 -3.35 9.99
N TRP A 251 4.32 -3.60 10.41
CA TRP A 251 3.50 -4.67 9.85
C TRP A 251 3.27 -4.51 8.35
N ALA A 252 2.82 -3.33 7.91
CA ALA A 252 2.57 -3.04 6.50
C ALA A 252 3.85 -3.22 5.66
N TYR A 253 4.99 -2.71 6.15
CA TYR A 253 6.28 -2.91 5.51
C TYR A 253 6.64 -4.39 5.37
N VAL A 254 6.47 -5.19 6.43
CA VAL A 254 6.79 -6.63 6.39
C VAL A 254 5.90 -7.36 5.38
N VAL A 255 4.59 -7.10 5.39
CA VAL A 255 3.65 -7.73 4.46
C VAL A 255 3.99 -7.40 3.00
N ILE A 256 4.32 -6.14 2.72
CA ILE A 256 4.58 -5.66 1.37
C ILE A 256 5.98 -6.07 0.87
N CYS A 257 7.01 -5.87 1.69
CA CYS A 257 8.40 -6.05 1.26
C CYS A 257 8.94 -7.47 1.47
N CYS A 258 8.49 -8.20 2.51
CA CYS A 258 8.98 -9.55 2.80
C CYS A 258 8.19 -10.67 2.09
N GLY A 259 7.07 -10.39 1.44
CA GLY A 259 6.41 -11.35 0.55
C GLY A 259 7.27 -11.76 -0.67
N ARG A 260 8.34 -11.02 -0.96
CA ARG A 260 9.20 -11.15 -2.15
C ARG A 260 10.54 -11.85 -1.88
N THR A 261 10.90 -12.18 -0.64
CA THR A 261 12.27 -12.65 -0.28
C THR A 261 12.56 -14.14 -0.50
N HIS A 262 11.61 -14.96 -0.97
CA HIS A 262 11.83 -16.43 -0.97
C HIS A 262 12.44 -17.05 -2.24
N ARG A 263 12.87 -16.27 -3.24
CA ARG A 263 13.32 -16.87 -4.53
C ARG A 263 14.66 -16.41 -5.13
N SER A 264 15.48 -15.62 -4.45
CA SER A 264 16.71 -15.09 -5.07
C SER A 264 18.04 -15.73 -4.65
N SER A 265 18.06 -16.68 -3.72
CA SER A 265 19.29 -17.38 -3.30
C SER A 265 19.41 -18.79 -3.90
N ARG A 266 19.68 -18.89 -5.20
CA ARG A 266 20.47 -20.01 -5.74
C ARG A 266 21.78 -19.43 -6.26
N PRO A 267 22.92 -19.72 -5.62
CA PRO A 267 24.22 -19.50 -6.22
C PRO A 267 24.37 -20.50 -7.38
N THR A 268 24.54 -20.00 -8.59
CA THR A 268 25.11 -20.78 -9.69
C THR A 268 26.59 -20.94 -9.39
N HIS A 269 27.00 -22.16 -9.02
CA HIS A 269 28.37 -22.65 -9.19
C HIS A 269 28.51 -23.21 -10.60
#